data_AF-A0A5X5Q0G5-F1
#
_entry.id   AF-A0A5X5Q0G5-F1
#
_cell.length_a   1.000
_cell.length_b   1.000
_cell.length_c   1.000
_cell.angle_alpha   90.00
_cell.angle_beta   90.00
_cell.angle_gamma   90.00
#
_symmetry.space_group_name_H-M   'P 1'
#
loop_
_entity.id
_entity.type
_entity.pdbx_description
1 polymer ?
#
loop_
_entity_poly.entity_id
_entity_poly.type
_entity_poly.pdbx_seq_one_letter_code
_entity_poly.pdbx_strand_id
1 'polypeptide(L)'
;MNRTIKKNIENIKIITDEIKRCAIEEDEGKILKLVSTFEKFPRKEVSSFYNVFFRDLNLCEKLISMAKYYINNDKILIEIISSLGNMVVRYGLPPSDDLYELFFSLRNRKKVNYYISLFILHFPQSESCDFRWDYILSIPDIAPKEKSKKNFYSIIKNINASGEKIPFEYKARIVYLLGVFSDNNMYGEEFMMLRAQLQSVD
;
A
#
# COMPACT_ATOMS: atom_id res chain seq x y z
N MET A 1 -9.39 16.78 23.85
CA MET A 1 -9.51 15.86 22.70
C MET A 1 -10.77 16.23 21.90
N ASN A 2 -10.67 16.41 20.57
CA ASN A 2 -11.80 16.79 19.71
C ASN A 2 -12.94 15.76 19.80
N ARG A 3 -14.21 16.20 19.80
CA ARG A 3 -15.40 15.34 19.85
C ARG A 3 -15.40 14.29 18.73
N THR A 4 -14.94 14.65 17.54
CA THR A 4 -14.80 13.73 16.40
C THR A 4 -13.78 12.64 16.67
N ILE A 5 -12.60 13.00 17.20
CA ILE A 5 -11.55 12.04 17.56
C ILE A 5 -12.07 11.08 18.63
N LYS A 6 -12.79 11.57 19.65
CA LYS A 6 -13.37 10.72 20.69
C LYS A 6 -14.35 9.69 20.11
N LYS A 7 -15.27 10.13 19.25
CA LYS A 7 -16.22 9.25 18.56
C LYS A 7 -15.52 8.20 17.70
N ASN A 8 -14.46 8.60 17.00
CA ASN A 8 -13.70 7.69 16.14
C ASN A 8 -12.91 6.66 16.96
N ILE A 9 -12.33 7.04 18.10
CA ILE A 9 -11.71 6.09 19.03
C ILE A 9 -12.70 5.01 19.46
N GLU A 10 -13.93 5.40 19.84
CA GLU A 10 -14.98 4.44 20.23
C GLU A 10 -15.33 3.49 19.08
N ASN A 11 -15.53 4.02 17.87
CA ASN A 11 -15.82 3.20 16.69
C ASN A 11 -14.67 2.27 16.31
N ILE A 12 -13.42 2.75 16.36
CA ILE A 12 -12.21 1.96 16.06
C ILE A 12 -12.08 0.84 17.07
N LYS A 13 -12.30 1.12 18.35
CA LYS A 13 -12.26 0.08 19.39
C LYS A 13 -13.29 -1.02 19.10
N ILE A 14 -14.53 -0.64 18.80
CA ILE A 14 -15.60 -1.61 18.49
C ILE A 14 -15.23 -2.48 17.28
N ILE A 15 -14.86 -1.86 16.15
CA ILE A 15 -14.60 -2.61 14.91
C ILE A 15 -13.35 -3.50 15.03
N THR A 16 -12.32 -3.08 15.76
CA THR A 16 -11.11 -3.89 15.96
C THR A 16 -11.37 -5.06 16.90
N ASP A 17 -12.17 -4.87 17.95
CA ASP A 17 -12.60 -5.96 18.84
C ASP A 17 -13.55 -6.94 18.13
N GLU A 18 -14.38 -6.47 17.21
CA GLU A 18 -15.20 -7.33 16.34
C GLU A 18 -14.35 -8.18 15.40
N ILE A 19 -13.39 -7.58 14.69
CA ILE A 19 -12.47 -8.32 13.80
C ILE A 19 -11.71 -9.40 14.56
N LYS A 20 -11.12 -9.07 15.72
CA LYS A 20 -10.36 -10.02 16.52
C LYS A 20 -11.18 -11.22 16.98
N ARG A 21 -12.46 -11.02 17.30
CA ARG A 21 -13.37 -12.07 17.80
C ARG A 21 -14.14 -12.80 16.70
N CYS A 22 -14.20 -12.26 15.49
CA CYS A 22 -14.94 -12.85 14.38
C CYS A 22 -14.36 -14.22 13.99
N ALA A 23 -15.21 -15.22 13.78
CA ALA A 23 -14.79 -16.50 13.20
C ALA A 23 -14.26 -16.27 11.78
N ILE A 24 -13.21 -16.98 11.38
CA ILE A 24 -12.60 -16.78 10.06
C ILE A 24 -13.49 -17.35 8.97
N GLU A 25 -14.24 -18.40 9.29
CA GLU A 25 -15.17 -19.14 8.42
C GLU A 25 -16.58 -18.53 8.35
N GLU A 26 -16.74 -17.27 8.73
CA GLU A 26 -18.02 -16.57 8.70
C GLU A 26 -18.50 -16.30 7.24
N ASP A 27 -19.75 -15.86 7.09
CA ASP A 27 -20.29 -15.45 5.79
C ASP A 27 -19.43 -14.34 5.12
N GLU A 28 -19.12 -14.51 3.84
CA GLU A 28 -18.31 -13.57 3.06
C GLU A 28 -18.92 -12.16 3.02
N GLY A 29 -20.25 -12.05 2.97
CA GLY A 29 -20.95 -10.77 2.98
C GLY A 29 -20.76 -10.02 4.29
N LYS A 30 -20.82 -10.72 5.42
CA LYS A 30 -20.51 -10.17 6.75
C LYS A 30 -19.06 -9.75 6.87
N ILE A 31 -18.12 -10.60 6.44
CA ILE A 31 -16.68 -10.26 6.47
C ILE A 31 -16.40 -9.05 5.61
N LEU A 32 -16.91 -9.00 4.37
CA LEU A 32 -16.72 -7.87 3.48
C LEU A 32 -17.23 -6.57 4.13
N LYS A 33 -18.43 -6.58 4.72
CA LYS A 33 -18.97 -5.42 5.43
C LYS A 33 -18.08 -4.99 6.61
N LEU A 34 -17.57 -5.94 7.36
CA LEU A 34 -16.69 -5.71 8.51
C LEU A 34 -15.38 -5.07 8.06
N VAL A 35 -14.66 -5.67 7.12
CA VAL A 35 -13.36 -5.17 6.65
C VAL A 35 -13.48 -3.87 5.87
N SER A 36 -14.52 -3.67 5.05
CA SER A 36 -14.78 -2.38 4.37
C SER A 36 -15.13 -1.25 5.35
N THR A 37 -15.69 -1.58 6.53
CA THR A 37 -15.94 -0.58 7.57
C THR A 37 -14.65 -0.21 8.27
N PHE A 38 -13.84 -1.22 8.62
CA PHE A 38 -12.53 -1.05 9.23
C PHE A 38 -11.59 -0.24 8.34
N GLU A 39 -11.46 -0.58 7.06
CA GLU A 39 -10.52 0.03 6.09
C GLU A 39 -10.59 1.56 6.04
N LYS A 40 -11.79 2.12 6.23
CA LYS A 40 -12.01 3.56 6.19
C LYS A 40 -11.21 4.30 7.26
N PHE A 41 -10.98 3.70 8.42
CA PHE A 41 -10.31 4.36 9.53
C PHE A 41 -8.81 4.55 9.28
N PRO A 42 -8.00 3.51 8.99
CA PRO A 42 -6.59 3.72 8.72
C PRO A 42 -6.35 4.48 7.40
N ARG A 43 -7.28 4.47 6.43
CA ARG A 43 -7.12 5.17 5.14
C ARG A 43 -7.52 6.66 5.16
N LYS A 44 -8.62 7.05 5.79
CA LYS A 44 -9.17 8.42 5.59
C LYS A 44 -8.68 9.44 6.60
N GLU A 45 -8.47 9.01 7.84
CA GLU A 45 -8.04 9.90 8.92
C GLU A 45 -6.67 9.48 9.40
N VAL A 46 -5.86 10.43 9.82
CA VAL A 46 -4.57 10.17 10.47
C VAL A 46 -4.59 10.88 11.81
N SER A 47 -4.47 10.12 12.89
CA SER A 47 -4.40 10.64 14.25
C SER A 47 -3.51 9.75 15.09
N SER A 48 -2.56 10.35 15.81
CA SER A 48 -1.69 9.62 16.73
C SER A 48 -2.46 8.90 17.84
N PHE A 49 -3.67 9.37 18.18
CA PHE A 49 -4.57 8.69 19.13
C PHE A 49 -5.03 7.31 18.65
N TYR A 50 -4.98 7.02 17.35
CA TYR A 50 -5.42 5.74 16.81
C TYR A 50 -4.28 4.70 16.78
N ASN A 51 -3.02 5.10 17.04
CA ASN A 51 -1.85 4.22 17.02
C ASN A 51 -2.01 2.98 17.91
N VAL A 52 -2.67 3.13 19.07
CA VAL A 52 -2.89 2.00 20.00
C VAL A 52 -3.71 0.86 19.40
N PHE A 53 -4.57 1.16 18.43
CA PHE A 53 -5.40 0.17 17.74
C PHE A 53 -4.72 -0.35 16.48
N PHE A 54 -4.11 0.52 15.68
CA PHE A 54 -3.53 0.15 14.39
C PHE A 54 -2.12 -0.44 14.47
N ARG A 55 -1.50 -0.43 15.65
CA ARG A 55 -0.25 -1.15 15.95
C ARG A 55 -0.48 -2.46 16.71
N ASP A 56 -1.74 -2.87 16.91
CA ASP A 56 -2.08 -4.13 17.58
C ASP A 56 -1.70 -5.33 16.71
N LEU A 57 -0.71 -6.12 17.17
CA LEU A 57 -0.21 -7.29 16.44
C LEU A 57 -1.26 -8.39 16.32
N ASN A 58 -2.14 -8.56 17.32
CA ASN A 58 -3.21 -9.56 17.25
C ASN A 58 -4.22 -9.22 16.15
N LEU A 59 -4.51 -7.93 15.98
CA LEU A 59 -5.36 -7.45 14.88
C LEU A 59 -4.67 -7.71 13.52
N CYS A 60 -3.37 -7.43 13.41
CA CYS A 60 -2.60 -7.70 12.21
C CYS A 60 -2.64 -9.20 11.84
N GLU A 61 -2.30 -10.08 12.76
CA GLU A 61 -2.31 -11.53 12.57
C GLU A 61 -3.69 -12.05 12.17
N LYS A 62 -4.75 -11.51 12.79
CA LYS A 62 -6.13 -11.84 12.42
C LYS A 62 -6.46 -11.45 10.99
N LEU A 63 -6.08 -10.25 10.57
CA LEU A 63 -6.30 -9.76 9.20
C LEU A 63 -5.50 -10.58 8.18
N ILE A 64 -4.26 -10.94 8.49
CA ILE A 64 -3.44 -11.84 7.64
C ILE A 64 -4.15 -13.18 7.49
N SER A 65 -4.65 -13.75 8.59
CA SER A 65 -5.36 -15.04 8.57
C SER A 65 -6.64 -14.97 7.75
N MET A 66 -7.42 -13.88 7.89
CA MET A 66 -8.60 -13.64 7.05
C MET A 66 -8.24 -13.50 5.57
N ALA A 67 -7.15 -12.79 5.23
CA ALA A 67 -6.70 -12.67 3.84
C ALA A 67 -6.29 -14.02 3.24
N LYS A 68 -5.59 -14.86 4.02
CA LYS A 68 -5.20 -16.22 3.61
C LYS A 68 -6.44 -17.11 3.40
N TYR A 69 -7.47 -17.00 4.25
CA TYR A 69 -8.71 -17.77 4.11
C TYR A 69 -9.56 -17.33 2.91
N TYR A 70 -9.82 -16.02 2.79
CA TYR A 70 -10.61 -15.45 1.69
C TYR A 70 -9.77 -15.12 0.46
N ILE A 71 -8.74 -15.94 0.18
CA ILE A 71 -7.80 -15.71 -0.91
C ILE A 71 -8.47 -15.67 -2.28
N ASN A 72 -9.67 -16.22 -2.45
CA ASN A 72 -10.40 -16.20 -3.71
C ASN A 72 -11.36 -15.00 -3.85
N ASN A 73 -11.57 -14.22 -2.80
CA ASN A 73 -12.45 -13.06 -2.81
C ASN A 73 -11.65 -11.75 -2.92
N ASP A 74 -11.50 -11.27 -4.16
CA ASP A 74 -10.72 -10.05 -4.45
C ASP A 74 -11.21 -8.82 -3.68
N LYS A 75 -12.52 -8.71 -3.38
CA LYS A 75 -13.08 -7.56 -2.67
C LYS A 75 -12.61 -7.55 -1.23
N ILE A 76 -12.70 -8.69 -0.54
CA ILE A 76 -12.20 -8.84 0.84
C ILE A 76 -10.70 -8.58 0.89
N LEU A 77 -9.94 -9.18 -0.05
CA LEU A 77 -8.49 -8.97 -0.13
C LEU A 77 -8.11 -7.51 -0.28
N ILE A 78 -8.78 -6.76 -1.15
CA ILE A 78 -8.49 -5.33 -1.37
C ILE A 78 -8.65 -4.53 -0.07
N GLU A 79 -9.73 -4.77 0.69
CA GLU A 79 -10.00 -4.04 1.94
C GLU A 79 -8.98 -4.38 3.02
N ILE A 80 -8.59 -5.66 3.14
CA ILE A 80 -7.58 -6.10 4.10
C ILE A 80 -6.20 -5.55 3.74
N ILE A 81 -5.78 -5.67 2.47
CA ILE A 81 -4.48 -5.18 2.00
C ILE A 81 -4.39 -3.66 2.15
N SER A 82 -5.45 -2.92 1.79
CA SER A 82 -5.50 -1.48 2.01
C SER A 82 -5.36 -1.14 3.50
N SER A 83 -6.06 -1.87 4.37
CA SER A 83 -5.98 -1.64 5.81
C SER A 83 -4.58 -1.89 6.36
N LEU A 84 -4.02 -3.07 6.10
CA LEU A 84 -2.68 -3.47 6.56
C LEU A 84 -1.59 -2.53 6.05
N GLY A 85 -1.64 -2.17 4.76
CA GLY A 85 -0.69 -1.23 4.17
C GLY A 85 -0.72 0.15 4.82
N ASN A 86 -1.93 0.68 5.10
CA ASN A 86 -2.06 1.95 5.81
C ASN A 86 -1.64 1.84 7.29
N MET A 87 -1.88 0.70 7.96
CA MET A 87 -1.39 0.46 9.33
C MET A 87 0.14 0.54 9.38
N VAL A 88 0.85 -0.04 8.40
CA VAL A 88 2.31 0.06 8.28
C VAL A 88 2.72 1.51 7.99
N VAL A 89 2.27 2.08 6.87
CA VAL A 89 2.79 3.36 6.35
C VAL A 89 2.40 4.57 7.20
N ARG A 90 1.21 4.56 7.81
CA ARG A 90 0.68 5.75 8.51
C ARG A 90 0.71 5.65 10.02
N TYR A 91 0.69 4.43 10.56
CA TYR A 91 0.55 4.20 11.99
C TYR A 91 1.77 3.49 12.60
N GLY A 92 2.76 3.12 11.78
CA GLY A 92 3.99 2.49 12.28
C GLY A 92 3.73 1.11 12.89
N LEU A 93 2.77 0.35 12.33
CA LEU A 93 2.71 -1.09 12.57
C LEU A 93 4.06 -1.69 12.14
N PRO A 94 4.77 -2.41 13.03
CA PRO A 94 6.04 -3.02 12.69
C PRO A 94 5.86 -4.01 11.52
N PRO A 95 6.69 -3.90 10.46
CA PRO A 95 6.75 -4.94 9.42
C PRO A 95 7.13 -6.29 10.04
N SER A 96 6.53 -7.37 9.51
CA SER A 96 6.90 -8.75 9.82
C SER A 96 7.05 -9.55 8.53
N ASP A 97 7.74 -10.68 8.60
CA ASP A 97 7.93 -11.55 7.43
C ASP A 97 6.59 -12.10 6.92
N ASP A 98 5.69 -12.54 7.82
CA ASP A 98 4.35 -13.00 7.44
C ASP A 98 3.53 -11.93 6.71
N LEU A 99 3.65 -10.67 7.15
CA LEU A 99 2.96 -9.56 6.51
C LEU A 99 3.59 -9.26 5.14
N TYR A 100 4.91 -9.25 5.04
CA TYR A 100 5.60 -9.06 3.76
C TYR A 100 5.27 -10.17 2.77
N GLU A 101 5.33 -11.44 3.20
CA GLU A 101 5.02 -12.61 2.36
C GLU A 101 3.57 -12.60 1.84
N LEU A 102 2.62 -12.12 2.64
CA LEU A 102 1.26 -11.88 2.15
C LEU A 102 1.24 -10.86 1.01
N PHE A 103 1.92 -9.72 1.15
CA PHE A 103 1.98 -8.71 0.09
C PHE A 103 2.72 -9.24 -1.15
N PHE A 104 3.83 -9.91 -0.94
CA PHE A 104 4.67 -10.45 -1.99
C PHE A 104 3.95 -11.52 -2.79
N SER A 105 3.29 -12.48 -2.15
CA SER A 105 2.53 -13.55 -2.84
C SER A 105 1.37 -13.00 -3.69
N LEU A 106 0.78 -11.85 -3.31
CA LEU A 106 -0.32 -11.21 -4.02
C LEU A 106 0.10 -10.20 -5.10
N ARG A 107 1.40 -9.90 -5.25
CA ARG A 107 1.91 -8.82 -6.11
C ARG A 107 1.50 -8.90 -7.58
N ASN A 108 1.26 -10.11 -8.10
CA ASN A 108 0.87 -10.34 -9.50
C ASN A 108 -0.63 -10.64 -9.66
N ARG A 109 -1.40 -10.67 -8.56
CA ARG A 109 -2.83 -10.97 -8.60
C ARG A 109 -3.59 -9.80 -9.23
N LYS A 110 -4.23 -10.04 -10.37
CA LYS A 110 -5.07 -9.04 -11.05
C LYS A 110 -6.09 -8.45 -10.07
N LYS A 111 -6.40 -7.15 -10.21
CA LYS A 111 -7.28 -6.31 -9.36
C LYS A 111 -6.72 -5.97 -7.97
N VAL A 112 -5.97 -6.87 -7.34
CA VAL A 112 -5.37 -6.64 -6.01
C VAL A 112 -4.00 -5.96 -6.12
N ASN A 113 -3.23 -6.30 -7.16
CA ASN A 113 -1.86 -5.84 -7.38
C ASN A 113 -1.66 -4.32 -7.36
N TYR A 114 -2.67 -3.52 -7.76
CA TYR A 114 -2.61 -2.07 -7.59
C TYR A 114 -2.41 -1.69 -6.12
N TYR A 115 -3.22 -2.25 -5.22
CA TYR A 115 -3.14 -1.98 -3.79
C TYR A 115 -1.82 -2.47 -3.19
N ILE A 116 -1.31 -3.61 -3.65
CA ILE A 116 0.01 -4.10 -3.25
C ILE A 116 1.11 -3.08 -3.61
N SER A 117 1.07 -2.55 -4.84
CA SER A 117 2.08 -1.60 -5.33
C SER A 117 2.13 -0.30 -4.54
N LEU A 118 1.07 0.05 -3.80
CA LEU A 118 1.05 1.24 -2.94
C LEU A 118 1.90 1.08 -1.68
N PHE A 119 2.18 -0.16 -1.26
CA PHE A 119 2.69 -0.43 0.09
C PHE A 119 3.90 -1.36 0.13
N ILE A 120 4.04 -2.30 -0.82
CA ILE A 120 5.06 -3.36 -0.73
C ILE A 120 6.51 -2.84 -0.65
N LEU A 121 6.78 -1.67 -1.22
CA LEU A 121 8.11 -1.03 -1.19
C LEU A 121 8.42 -0.32 0.15
N HIS A 122 7.45 -0.23 1.06
CA HIS A 122 7.67 0.30 2.42
C HIS A 122 8.14 -0.77 3.40
N PHE A 123 8.20 -2.03 2.98
CA PHE A 123 8.72 -3.12 3.78
C PHE A 123 10.25 -3.19 3.64
N PRO A 124 11.01 -3.30 4.74
CA PRO A 124 12.47 -3.44 4.68
C PRO A 124 12.93 -4.61 3.81
N GLN A 125 12.17 -5.71 3.80
CA GLN A 125 12.45 -6.89 2.98
C GLN A 125 12.45 -6.59 1.47
N SER A 126 11.83 -5.48 1.03
CA SER A 126 11.85 -5.07 -0.37
C SER A 126 13.19 -4.48 -0.82
N GLU A 127 14.01 -3.96 0.11
CA GLU A 127 15.32 -3.35 -0.21
C GLU A 127 16.34 -4.39 -0.66
N SER A 128 16.31 -5.57 -0.07
CA SER A 128 17.23 -6.67 -0.37
C SER A 128 16.75 -7.59 -1.50
N CYS A 129 15.62 -7.28 -2.12
CA CYS A 129 15.03 -8.19 -3.10
C CYS A 129 15.49 -7.88 -4.53
N ASP A 130 16.09 -8.87 -5.19
CA ASP A 130 16.65 -8.76 -6.54
C ASP A 130 15.63 -8.23 -7.57
N PHE A 131 14.34 -8.49 -7.35
CA PHE A 131 13.26 -8.07 -8.25
C PHE A 131 12.77 -6.63 -8.02
N ARG A 132 13.29 -5.88 -7.03
CA ARG A 132 12.76 -4.55 -6.63
C ARG A 132 12.62 -3.59 -7.80
N TRP A 133 13.69 -3.40 -8.57
CA TRP A 133 13.71 -2.44 -9.67
C TRP A 133 12.86 -2.88 -10.86
N ASP A 134 12.91 -4.18 -11.20
CA ASP A 134 12.02 -4.76 -12.21
C ASP A 134 10.55 -4.60 -11.82
N TYR A 135 10.23 -4.80 -10.54
CA TYR A 135 8.89 -4.58 -10.02
C TYR A 135 8.47 -3.12 -10.15
N ILE A 136 9.31 -2.17 -9.70
CA ILE A 136 9.05 -0.73 -9.85
C ILE A 136 8.75 -0.39 -11.31
N LEU A 137 9.56 -0.87 -12.26
CA LEU A 137 9.35 -0.64 -13.69
C LEU A 137 8.06 -1.26 -14.24
N SER A 138 7.55 -2.32 -13.61
CA SER A 138 6.29 -2.97 -13.99
C SER A 138 5.04 -2.26 -13.45
N ILE A 139 5.17 -1.42 -12.40
CA ILE A 139 4.02 -0.77 -11.74
C ILE A 139 3.15 0.01 -12.73
N PRO A 140 3.68 0.83 -13.66
CA PRO A 140 2.85 1.55 -14.63
C PRO A 140 1.91 0.65 -15.44
N ASP A 141 2.25 -0.64 -15.57
CA ASP A 141 1.45 -1.60 -16.30
C ASP A 141 0.29 -2.21 -15.51
N ILE A 142 0.23 -1.98 -14.21
CA ILE A 142 -0.85 -2.45 -13.36
C ILE A 142 -2.13 -1.64 -13.61
N ALA A 143 -3.27 -2.32 -13.76
CA ALA A 143 -4.55 -1.63 -13.84
C ALA A 143 -5.02 -1.15 -12.45
N PRO A 144 -5.57 0.07 -12.32
CA PRO A 144 -5.85 1.04 -13.38
C PRO A 144 -4.60 1.87 -13.76
N LYS A 145 -4.24 1.85 -15.06
CA LYS A 145 -2.96 2.35 -15.59
C LYS A 145 -2.61 3.77 -15.13
N GLU A 146 -3.56 4.70 -15.20
CA GLU A 146 -3.31 6.10 -14.81
C GLU A 146 -2.95 6.27 -13.33
N LYS A 147 -3.62 5.53 -12.44
CA LYS A 147 -3.25 5.58 -11.02
C LYS A 147 -1.91 4.92 -10.77
N SER A 148 -1.60 3.84 -11.48
CA SER A 148 -0.33 3.13 -11.32
C SER A 148 0.85 3.94 -11.85
N LYS A 149 0.70 4.67 -12.98
CA LYS A 149 1.71 5.65 -13.45
C LYS A 149 1.97 6.73 -12.40
N LYS A 150 0.91 7.26 -11.76
CA LYS A 150 1.04 8.23 -10.68
C LYS A 150 1.73 7.63 -9.44
N ASN A 151 1.43 6.38 -9.10
CA ASN A 151 2.11 5.66 -8.03
C ASN A 151 3.60 5.50 -8.33
N PHE A 152 3.94 5.02 -9.54
CA PHE A 152 5.31 4.93 -10.03
C PHE A 152 6.06 6.26 -9.89
N TYR A 153 5.48 7.36 -10.37
CA TYR A 153 6.08 8.69 -10.21
C TYR A 153 6.33 9.04 -8.75
N SER A 154 5.37 8.74 -7.85
CA SER A 154 5.50 9.04 -6.42
C SER A 154 6.63 8.23 -5.77
N ILE A 155 6.78 6.96 -6.16
CA ILE A 155 7.88 6.08 -5.73
C ILE A 155 9.23 6.66 -6.19
N ILE A 156 9.39 6.95 -7.48
CA ILE A 156 10.65 7.49 -8.04
C ILE A 156 10.98 8.85 -7.42
N LYS A 157 9.99 9.71 -7.22
CA LYS A 157 10.15 11.00 -6.55
C LYS A 157 10.71 10.84 -5.14
N ASN A 158 10.19 9.89 -4.37
CA ASN A 158 10.65 9.62 -3.01
C ASN A 158 12.06 9.05 -2.98
N ILE A 159 12.39 8.12 -3.89
CA ILE A 159 13.75 7.57 -4.06
C ILE A 159 14.74 8.68 -4.41
N ASN A 160 14.38 9.57 -5.34
CA ASN A 160 15.23 10.71 -5.69
C ASN A 160 15.40 11.68 -4.52
N ALA A 161 14.33 11.96 -3.77
CA ALA A 161 14.37 12.86 -2.62
C ALA A 161 15.15 12.30 -1.42
N SER A 162 15.20 10.97 -1.25
CA SER A 162 16.00 10.33 -0.20
C SER A 162 17.50 10.27 -0.52
N GLY A 163 17.90 10.55 -1.78
CA GLY A 163 19.27 10.39 -2.26
C GLY A 163 19.67 8.93 -2.47
N GLU A 164 18.70 8.00 -2.51
CA GLU A 164 18.97 6.61 -2.85
C GLU A 164 19.51 6.50 -4.28
N LYS A 165 20.61 5.76 -4.45
CA LYS A 165 21.23 5.56 -5.75
C LYS A 165 20.39 4.60 -6.60
N ILE A 166 19.85 5.11 -7.70
CA ILE A 166 19.20 4.29 -8.73
C ILE A 166 20.28 3.62 -9.59
N PRO A 167 20.26 2.27 -9.77
CA PRO A 167 21.21 1.61 -10.64
C PRO A 167 21.10 2.09 -12.08
N PHE A 168 22.24 2.13 -12.77
CA PHE A 168 22.37 2.78 -14.07
C PHE A 168 21.44 2.17 -15.13
N GLU A 169 21.35 0.83 -15.15
CA GLU A 169 20.51 0.06 -16.06
C GLU A 169 19.01 0.40 -15.93
N TYR A 170 18.56 0.76 -14.72
CA TYR A 170 17.16 1.12 -14.45
C TYR A 170 16.88 2.60 -14.67
N LYS A 171 17.85 3.47 -14.38
CA LYS A 171 17.73 4.93 -14.50
C LYS A 171 17.32 5.37 -15.90
N ALA A 172 17.98 4.81 -16.93
CA ALA A 172 17.64 5.11 -18.32
C ALA A 172 16.18 4.75 -18.66
N ARG A 173 15.69 3.61 -18.15
CA ARG A 173 14.31 3.17 -18.37
C ARG A 173 13.31 4.04 -17.63
N ILE A 174 13.61 4.45 -16.41
CA ILE A 174 12.78 5.38 -15.63
C ILE A 174 12.63 6.72 -16.35
N VAL A 175 13.74 7.31 -16.81
CA VAL A 175 13.75 8.57 -17.57
C VAL A 175 12.93 8.47 -18.85
N TYR A 176 13.02 7.34 -19.56
CA TYR A 176 12.19 7.07 -20.74
C TYR A 176 10.70 7.03 -20.37
N LEU A 177 10.33 6.24 -19.36
CA LEU A 177 8.93 6.10 -18.94
C LEU A 177 8.31 7.44 -18.50
N LEU A 178 9.05 8.25 -17.73
CA LEU A 178 8.59 9.58 -17.32
C LEU A 178 8.31 10.49 -18.54
N GLY A 179 9.14 10.42 -19.58
CA GLY A 179 8.90 11.14 -20.83
C GLY A 179 7.71 10.60 -21.62
N VAL A 180 7.52 9.27 -21.66
CA VAL A 180 6.32 8.69 -22.29
C VAL A 180 5.04 9.09 -21.56
N PHE A 181 5.09 9.20 -20.23
CA PHE A 181 3.93 9.54 -19.43
C PHE A 181 3.60 11.03 -19.44
N SER A 182 4.52 11.91 -19.84
CA SER A 182 4.24 13.35 -19.89
C SER A 182 3.30 13.74 -21.02
N ASP A 183 3.22 12.93 -22.08
CA ASP A 183 2.39 13.20 -23.24
C ASP A 183 0.91 12.98 -22.89
N ASN A 184 0.10 14.04 -23.01
CA ASN A 184 -1.35 14.04 -22.79
C ASN A 184 -1.80 13.55 -21.38
N ASN A 185 -0.98 13.77 -20.36
CA ASN A 185 -1.33 13.49 -18.96
C ASN A 185 -1.55 14.78 -18.16
N MET A 186 -2.56 14.78 -17.28
CA MET A 186 -2.82 15.91 -16.36
C MET A 186 -1.62 16.22 -15.45
N TYR A 187 -0.74 15.24 -15.22
CA TYR A 187 0.48 15.36 -14.42
C TYR A 187 1.75 15.48 -15.28
N GLY A 188 1.62 15.82 -16.57
CA GLY A 188 2.75 15.78 -17.51
C GLY A 188 3.92 16.69 -17.13
N GLU A 189 3.64 17.88 -16.62
CA GLU A 189 4.66 18.81 -16.12
C GLU A 189 5.46 18.21 -14.95
N GLU A 190 4.77 17.59 -13.99
CA GLU A 190 5.39 16.94 -12.84
C GLU A 190 6.35 15.83 -13.26
N PHE A 191 5.95 15.01 -14.24
CA PHE A 191 6.79 13.94 -14.77
C PHE A 191 8.04 14.49 -15.48
N MET A 192 7.89 15.58 -16.23
CA MET A 192 9.02 16.24 -16.91
C MET A 192 10.01 16.87 -15.93
N MET A 193 9.51 17.47 -14.84
CA MET A 193 10.38 18.01 -13.79
C MET A 193 11.23 16.93 -13.13
N LEU A 194 10.62 15.81 -12.72
CA LEU A 194 11.35 14.69 -12.12
C LEU A 194 12.33 14.06 -13.11
N ARG A 195 11.93 13.95 -14.38
CA ARG A 195 12.80 13.47 -15.46
C ARG A 195 14.06 14.33 -15.58
N ALA A 196 13.91 15.64 -15.61
CA ALA A 196 15.04 16.57 -15.69
C ALA A 196 15.97 16.45 -14.47
N GLN A 197 15.41 16.33 -13.26
CA GLN A 197 16.19 16.11 -12.04
C GLN A 197 17.06 14.85 -12.15
N LEU A 198 16.47 13.72 -12.55
CA LEU A 198 17.19 12.45 -12.69
C LEU A 198 18.29 12.48 -13.76
N GLN A 199 18.16 13.32 -14.78
CA GLN A 199 19.19 13.50 -15.81
C GLN A 199 20.33 14.42 -15.36
N SER A 200 20.11 15.24 -14.33
CA SER A 200 21.10 16.21 -13.83
C SER A 200 22.02 15.69 -12.73
N VAL A 201 21.68 14.52 -12.16
CA VAL A 201 22.46 13.84 -11.13
C VAL A 201 23.29 12.76 -11.81
N ASP A 202 24.61 12.77 -11.70
CA ASP A 202 25.50 11.68 -12.18
C ASP A 202 25.67 10.60 -11.10
#